data_AF-A0A091AT64-F1
#
_entry.id   AF-A0A091AT64-F1
#
_cell.length_a   1.000
_cell.length_b   1.000
_cell.length_c   1.000
_cell.angle_alpha   90.00
_cell.angle_beta   90.00
_cell.angle_gamma   90.00
#
_symmetry.space_group_name_H-M   'P 1'
#
loop_
_entity.id
_entity.type
_entity.pdbx_description
1 polymer ?
#
loop_
_entity_poly.entity_id
_entity_poly.type
_entity_poly.pdbx_seq_one_letter_code
_entity_poly.pdbx_strand_id
1 'polypeptide(L)'
;MKILLIGAEGTLGRAVVDELGARHDIVRAGRSHGDLRLDLRDKASVQAALNKLGRVDAIASAAGKLAFAPLLELTDEQWALSLQDKLMGQVNLALLGVPHLNDGGSITLTTGILSQEPILTGVTATLVNRALEGFVVGAALELPRALRINAVSPGLLSESVASFGEWFRGFEPVPAARAALGFSRSIEGADTGKVYAYV
;
A
#
# COMPACT_ATOMS: atom_id res chain seq x y z
N MET A 1 17.96 -7.79 -3.18
CA MET A 1 17.52 -6.43 -2.84
C MET A 1 17.17 -6.37 -1.37
N LYS A 2 17.41 -5.23 -0.72
CA LYS A 2 16.88 -4.91 0.61
C LYS A 2 15.57 -4.15 0.44
N ILE A 3 14.48 -4.68 1.00
CA ILE A 3 13.12 -4.19 0.82
C ILE A 3 12.54 -3.82 2.17
N LEU A 4 12.06 -2.58 2.32
CA LEU A 4 11.23 -2.18 3.45
C LEU A 4 9.77 -2.51 3.15
N LEU A 5 9.13 -3.38 3.93
CA LEU A 5 7.71 -3.72 3.78
C LEU A 5 6.89 -3.29 5.00
N ILE A 6 5.98 -2.33 4.80
CA ILE A 6 5.04 -1.87 5.82
C ILE A 6 3.78 -2.74 5.76
N GLY A 7 3.34 -3.24 6.92
CA GLY A 7 2.14 -4.07 7.02
C GLY A 7 2.41 -5.56 6.74
N ALA A 8 3.64 -6.02 6.93
CA ALA A 8 4.07 -7.40 6.64
C ALA A 8 3.27 -8.49 7.39
N GLU A 9 2.64 -8.17 8.52
CA GLU A 9 1.80 -9.11 9.29
C GLU A 9 0.34 -9.17 8.80
N GLY A 10 -0.07 -8.24 7.92
CA GLY A 10 -1.40 -8.24 7.33
C GLY A 10 -1.61 -9.39 6.35
N THR A 11 -2.84 -9.64 5.93
CA THR A 11 -3.16 -10.67 4.92
C THR A 11 -2.36 -10.48 3.63
N LEU A 12 -2.40 -9.29 3.03
CA LEU A 12 -1.62 -9.00 1.83
C LEU A 12 -0.12 -8.96 2.12
N GLY A 13 0.29 -8.37 3.25
CA GLY A 13 1.70 -8.27 3.62
C GLY A 13 2.39 -9.62 3.77
N ARG A 14 1.73 -10.60 4.38
CA ARG A 14 2.26 -11.98 4.50
C ARG A 14 2.45 -12.62 3.13
N ALA A 15 1.48 -12.48 2.24
CA ALA A 15 1.60 -12.97 0.87
C ALA A 15 2.77 -12.31 0.11
N VAL A 16 3.03 -11.02 0.35
CA VAL A 16 4.19 -10.31 -0.22
C VAL A 16 5.51 -10.81 0.38
N VAL A 17 5.54 -11.13 1.68
CA VAL A 17 6.70 -11.79 2.32
C VAL A 17 6.96 -13.15 1.70
N ASP A 18 5.92 -13.96 1.51
CA ASP A 18 6.05 -15.30 0.92
C ASP A 18 6.55 -15.23 -0.54
N GLU A 19 6.04 -14.28 -1.32
CA GLU A 19 6.43 -14.06 -2.72
C GLU A 19 7.89 -13.60 -2.87
N LEU A 20 8.35 -12.67 -2.03
CA LEU A 20 9.63 -11.99 -2.21
C LEU A 20 10.75 -12.51 -1.29
N GLY A 21 10.38 -13.08 -0.14
CA GLY A 21 11.30 -13.37 0.97
C GLY A 21 12.32 -14.47 0.68
N ALA A 22 12.04 -15.36 -0.28
CA ALA A 22 12.98 -16.40 -0.69
C ALA A 22 14.22 -15.84 -1.43
N ARG A 23 14.16 -14.60 -1.91
CA ARG A 23 15.16 -14.03 -2.84
C ARG A 23 15.58 -12.61 -2.49
N HIS A 24 14.94 -11.98 -1.51
CA HIS A 24 15.24 -10.62 -1.06
C HIS A 24 15.28 -10.53 0.47
N ASP A 25 16.05 -9.58 0.98
CA ASP A 25 16.10 -9.23 2.39
C ASP A 25 14.92 -8.31 2.70
N ILE A 26 13.93 -8.79 3.44
CA ILE A 26 12.73 -8.03 3.79
C ILE A 26 12.84 -7.52 5.22
N VAL A 27 12.97 -6.21 5.35
CA VAL A 27 12.82 -5.51 6.64
C VAL A 27 11.33 -5.25 6.86
N ARG A 28 10.76 -5.91 7.86
CA ARG A 28 9.33 -5.84 8.17
C ARG A 28 9.07 -4.66 9.09
N ALA A 29 8.12 -3.81 8.71
CA ALA A 29 7.76 -2.66 9.52
C ALA A 29 6.26 -2.61 9.84
N GLY A 30 5.95 -2.14 11.05
CA GLY A 30 4.57 -2.02 11.51
C GLY A 30 4.45 -1.26 12.82
N ARG A 31 3.21 -1.01 13.22
CA ARG A 31 2.87 -0.21 14.41
C ARG A 31 3.29 -0.89 15.71
N SER A 32 3.10 -2.21 15.77
CA SER A 32 3.26 -3.00 17.00
C SER A 32 4.13 -4.24 16.83
N HIS A 33 4.45 -4.63 15.59
CA HIS A 33 5.21 -5.83 15.22
C HIS A 33 6.15 -5.55 14.04
N GLY A 34 7.11 -6.43 13.77
CA GLY A 34 8.18 -6.26 12.77
C GLY A 34 9.53 -5.82 13.36
N ASP A 35 10.55 -5.79 12.49
CA ASP A 35 11.93 -5.38 12.80
C ASP A 35 12.02 -3.87 13.08
N LEU A 36 11.14 -3.09 12.45
CA LEU A 36 11.08 -1.65 12.57
C LEU A 36 9.69 -1.18 13.01
N ARG A 37 9.62 -0.32 14.02
CA ARG A 37 8.37 0.27 14.51
C ARG A 37 8.09 1.58 13.79
N LEU A 38 6.91 1.70 13.18
CA LEU A 38 6.39 2.95 12.61
C LEU A 38 4.86 2.98 12.57
N ASP A 39 4.27 4.16 12.77
CA ASP A 39 2.85 4.42 12.53
C ASP A 39 2.69 5.34 11.31
N LEU A 40 2.02 4.87 10.26
CA LEU A 40 1.80 5.65 9.03
C LEU A 40 1.00 6.94 9.27
N ARG A 41 0.23 7.02 10.35
CA ARG A 41 -0.51 8.25 10.71
C ARG A 41 0.38 9.31 11.33
N ASP A 42 1.57 8.94 11.80
CA ASP A 42 2.53 9.85 12.41
C ASP A 42 3.75 10.02 11.50
N LYS A 43 3.78 11.15 10.80
CA LYS A 43 4.87 11.50 9.88
C LYS A 43 6.25 11.51 10.58
N ALA A 44 6.32 11.92 11.84
CA ALA A 44 7.57 11.93 12.60
C ALA A 44 8.02 10.51 12.94
N SER A 45 7.08 9.62 13.25
CA SER A 45 7.34 8.18 13.43
C SER A 45 7.94 7.56 12.17
N VAL A 46 7.37 7.84 11.00
CA VAL A 46 7.88 7.36 9.70
C VAL A 46 9.30 7.86 9.44
N GLN A 47 9.55 9.17 9.62
CA GLN A 47 10.89 9.75 9.43
C GLN A 47 11.93 9.12 10.37
N ALA A 48 11.60 8.96 11.65
CA ALA A 48 12.51 8.38 12.64
C ALA A 48 12.84 6.92 12.31
N ALA A 49 11.88 6.16 11.82
CA ALA A 49 12.07 4.79 11.39
C ALA A 49 13.00 4.69 10.16
N LEU A 50 12.75 5.50 9.13
CA LEU A 50 13.57 5.54 7.91
C LEU A 50 15.02 5.95 8.20
N ASN A 51 15.23 6.90 9.11
CA ASN A 51 16.57 7.32 9.55
C ASN A 51 17.38 6.18 10.17
N LYS A 52 16.73 5.27 10.90
CA LYS A 52 17.39 4.10 11.51
C LYS A 52 17.70 3.00 10.51
N LEU A 53 16.88 2.87 9.46
CA LEU A 53 16.97 1.79 8.48
C LEU A 53 18.19 1.89 7.55
N GLY A 54 18.62 3.12 7.27
CA GLY A 54 19.60 3.41 6.22
C GLY A 54 18.98 3.34 4.82
N ARG A 55 19.80 2.99 3.81
CA ARG A 55 19.34 2.87 2.42
C ARG A 55 18.75 1.48 2.12
N VAL A 56 17.80 1.46 1.19
CA VAL A 56 17.12 0.26 0.68
C VAL A 56 16.94 0.34 -0.85
N ASP A 57 16.67 -0.79 -1.48
CA ASP A 57 16.41 -0.86 -2.93
C ASP A 57 14.92 -0.65 -3.24
N ALA A 58 14.04 -0.99 -2.28
CA ALA A 58 12.60 -0.81 -2.44
C ALA A 58 11.89 -0.49 -1.13
N ILE A 59 10.80 0.26 -1.24
CA ILE A 59 9.84 0.53 -0.16
C ILE A 59 8.45 0.11 -0.63
N ALA A 60 7.77 -0.73 0.12
CA ALA A 60 6.44 -1.22 -0.19
C ALA A 60 5.49 -1.06 1.01
N SER A 61 4.25 -0.64 0.74
CA SER A 61 3.19 -0.57 1.74
C SER A 61 2.06 -1.50 1.36
N ALA A 62 1.83 -2.53 2.19
CA ALA A 62 0.64 -3.38 2.20
C ALA A 62 -0.30 -3.02 3.37
N ALA A 63 -0.16 -1.80 3.90
CA ALA A 63 -0.94 -1.28 5.03
C ALA A 63 -1.89 -0.16 4.59
N GLY A 64 -2.92 0.05 5.40
CA GLY A 64 -3.86 1.15 5.27
C GLY A 64 -5.23 0.78 5.83
N LYS A 65 -5.78 1.65 6.66
CA LYS A 65 -7.13 1.52 7.21
C LYS A 65 -8.09 2.47 6.52
N LEU A 66 -9.31 1.98 6.33
CA LEU A 66 -10.43 2.71 5.76
C LEU A 66 -11.66 2.48 6.63
N ALA A 67 -12.52 3.48 6.74
CA ALA A 67 -13.85 3.32 7.32
C ALA A 67 -14.83 2.86 6.24
N PHE A 68 -15.80 2.01 6.60
CA PHE A 68 -16.93 1.64 5.74
C PHE A 68 -18.22 2.01 6.47
N ALA A 69 -19.03 2.86 5.87
CA ALA A 69 -20.32 3.30 6.41
C ALA A 69 -21.19 3.92 5.30
N PRO A 70 -22.52 3.95 5.45
CA PRO A 70 -23.39 4.72 4.56
C PRO A 70 -22.91 6.18 4.43
N LEU A 71 -23.02 6.76 3.23
CA LEU A 71 -22.44 8.08 2.91
C LEU A 71 -22.83 9.17 3.94
N LEU A 72 -24.11 9.20 4.33
CA LEU A 72 -24.65 10.22 5.23
C LEU A 72 -24.44 9.91 6.72
N GLU A 73 -23.83 8.76 7.03
CA GLU A 73 -23.51 8.32 8.40
C GLU A 73 -22.00 8.37 8.68
N LEU A 74 -21.20 8.73 7.68
CA LEU A 74 -19.76 8.90 7.85
C LEU A 74 -19.46 10.07 8.78
N THR A 75 -18.71 9.79 9.85
CA THR A 75 -18.26 10.82 10.80
C THR A 75 -16.96 11.48 10.33
N ASP A 76 -16.67 12.66 10.88
CA ASP A 76 -15.42 13.38 10.62
C ASP A 76 -14.20 12.54 11.01
N GLU A 77 -14.28 11.75 12.09
CA GLU A 77 -13.22 10.85 12.51
C GLU A 77 -12.99 9.71 11.52
N GLN A 78 -14.05 9.19 10.90
CA GLN A 78 -13.96 8.13 9.88
C GLN A 78 -13.35 8.65 8.59
N TRP A 79 -13.69 9.88 8.19
CA TRP A 79 -13.01 10.59 7.10
C TRP A 79 -11.53 10.82 7.42
N ALA A 80 -11.23 11.40 8.58
CA ALA A 80 -9.88 11.69 9.02
C ALA A 80 -9.03 10.42 9.08
N LEU A 81 -9.55 9.31 9.64
CA LEU A 81 -8.87 8.02 9.67
C LEU A 81 -8.48 7.56 8.27
N SER A 82 -9.44 7.56 7.33
CA SER A 82 -9.22 7.07 5.96
C SER A 82 -8.20 7.92 5.20
N LEU A 83 -8.28 9.24 5.36
CA LEU A 83 -7.38 10.21 4.73
C LEU A 83 -5.97 10.19 5.35
N GLN A 84 -5.85 10.05 6.67
CA GLN A 84 -4.56 10.09 7.36
C GLN A 84 -3.83 8.75 7.31
N ASP A 85 -4.52 7.62 7.52
CA ASP A 85 -3.89 6.30 7.61
C ASP A 85 -3.58 5.75 6.21
N LYS A 86 -4.59 5.62 5.34
CA LYS A 86 -4.39 4.98 4.02
C LYS A 86 -3.87 5.93 2.94
N LEU A 87 -4.43 7.13 2.80
CA LEU A 87 -3.98 8.10 1.77
C LEU A 87 -2.65 8.74 2.18
N MET A 88 -2.69 9.69 3.11
CA MET A 88 -1.53 10.50 3.45
C MET A 88 -0.43 9.69 4.13
N GLY A 89 -0.76 8.61 4.84
CA GLY A 89 0.26 7.72 5.39
C GLY A 89 1.15 7.10 4.31
N GLN A 90 0.57 6.65 3.20
CA GLN A 90 1.32 6.11 2.06
C GLN A 90 2.01 7.19 1.24
N VAL A 91 1.37 8.35 1.03
CA VAL A 91 2.00 9.51 0.36
C VAL A 91 3.22 9.98 1.14
N ASN A 92 3.10 10.16 2.46
CA ASN A 92 4.22 10.57 3.31
C ASN A 92 5.31 9.51 3.32
N LEU A 93 4.97 8.22 3.39
CA LEU A 93 5.96 7.15 3.27
C LEU A 93 6.76 7.24 1.96
N ALA A 94 6.08 7.46 0.82
CA ALA A 94 6.74 7.61 -0.47
C ALA A 94 7.70 8.80 -0.48
N LEU A 95 7.21 9.99 -0.09
CA LEU A 95 8.00 11.22 -0.09
C LEU A 95 9.19 11.16 0.87
N LEU A 96 8.95 10.71 2.11
CA LEU A 96 10.01 10.57 3.10
C LEU A 96 10.97 9.43 2.77
N GLY A 97 10.52 8.42 2.02
CA GLY A 97 11.30 7.28 1.59
C GLY A 97 12.33 7.61 0.50
N VAL A 98 12.08 8.65 -0.32
CA VAL A 98 12.96 9.01 -1.45
C VAL A 98 14.43 9.10 -1.04
N PRO A 99 14.85 9.87 -0.01
CA PRO A 99 16.27 9.97 0.37
C PRO A 99 16.91 8.63 0.80
N HIS A 100 16.09 7.65 1.19
CA HIS A 100 16.50 6.33 1.66
C HIS A 100 16.51 5.27 0.55
N LEU A 101 16.08 5.60 -0.66
CA LEU A 101 16.19 4.69 -1.81
C LEU A 101 17.54 4.83 -2.50
N ASN A 102 18.13 3.68 -2.85
CA ASN A 102 19.20 3.59 -3.84
C ASN A 102 18.69 4.08 -5.21
N ASP A 103 19.60 4.55 -6.06
CA ASP A 103 19.26 5.01 -7.41
C ASP A 103 18.67 3.85 -8.23
N GLY A 104 17.62 4.12 -9.00
CA GLY A 104 16.83 3.07 -9.66
C GLY A 104 15.88 2.27 -8.74
N GLY A 105 15.82 2.62 -7.44
CA GLY A 105 14.96 1.98 -6.46
C GLY A 105 13.46 2.20 -6.72
N SER A 106 12.62 1.41 -6.03
CA SER A 106 11.17 1.37 -6.29
C SER A 106 10.32 1.65 -5.06
N ILE A 107 9.16 2.26 -5.30
CA ILE A 107 8.09 2.46 -4.32
C ILE A 107 6.85 1.70 -4.81
N THR A 108 6.24 0.90 -3.93
CA THR A 108 4.99 0.18 -4.24
C THR A 108 3.94 0.48 -3.19
N LEU A 109 2.83 1.09 -3.60
CA LEU A 109 1.71 1.44 -2.73
C LEU A 109 0.53 0.47 -2.94
N THR A 110 -0.40 0.42 -1.99
CA THR A 110 -1.62 -0.40 -2.11
C THR A 110 -2.86 0.48 -2.25
N THR A 111 -3.65 0.21 -3.28
CA THR A 111 -4.97 0.82 -3.50
C THR A 111 -6.06 -0.22 -3.23
N GLY A 112 -6.84 -0.61 -4.25
CA GLY A 112 -7.88 -1.62 -4.17
C GLY A 112 -8.99 -1.39 -5.20
N ILE A 113 -9.66 -2.47 -5.59
CA ILE A 113 -10.69 -2.54 -6.64
C ILE A 113 -11.76 -1.45 -6.56
N LEU A 114 -12.05 -0.94 -5.36
CA LEU A 114 -13.00 0.14 -5.13
C LEU A 114 -12.64 1.47 -5.80
N SER A 115 -11.41 1.63 -6.34
CA SER A 115 -11.12 2.73 -7.25
C SER A 115 -11.88 2.62 -8.56
N GLN A 116 -12.11 1.41 -9.06
CA GLN A 116 -12.77 1.11 -10.35
C GLN A 116 -14.22 0.69 -10.17
N GLU A 117 -14.50 -0.12 -9.15
CA GLU A 117 -15.83 -0.69 -8.87
C GLU A 117 -16.30 -0.30 -7.47
N PRO A 118 -16.90 0.91 -7.31
CA PRO A 118 -17.43 1.35 -6.03
C PRO A 118 -18.55 0.45 -5.52
N ILE A 119 -18.66 0.32 -4.20
CA ILE A 119 -19.71 -0.43 -3.52
C ILE A 119 -20.48 0.47 -2.54
N LEU A 120 -21.69 0.04 -2.15
CA LEU A 120 -22.40 0.67 -1.04
C LEU A 120 -21.52 0.65 0.21
N THR A 121 -21.56 1.73 0.99
CA THR A 121 -20.71 1.99 2.18
C THR A 121 -19.21 2.21 1.92
N GLY A 122 -18.76 2.11 0.67
CA GLY A 122 -17.33 2.15 0.29
C GLY A 122 -16.82 3.50 -0.24
N VAL A 123 -17.56 4.59 -0.09
CA VAL A 123 -17.22 5.90 -0.72
C VAL A 123 -15.85 6.45 -0.27
N THR A 124 -15.50 6.29 1.00
CA THR A 124 -14.18 6.63 1.57
C THR A 124 -13.06 5.84 0.89
N ALA A 125 -13.27 4.54 0.68
CA ALA A 125 -12.33 3.65 0.02
C ALA A 125 -12.15 4.03 -1.45
N THR A 126 -13.24 4.32 -2.17
CA THR A 126 -13.18 4.81 -3.55
C THR A 126 -12.41 6.12 -3.65
N LEU A 127 -12.73 7.12 -2.82
CA LEU A 127 -12.05 8.41 -2.81
C LEU A 127 -10.55 8.25 -2.55
N VAL A 128 -10.18 7.53 -1.49
CA VAL A 128 -8.79 7.34 -1.10
C VAL A 128 -8.00 6.54 -2.13
N ASN A 129 -8.56 5.45 -2.66
CA ASN A 129 -7.87 4.63 -3.65
C ASN A 129 -7.66 5.41 -4.95
N ARG A 130 -8.66 6.15 -5.44
CA ARG A 130 -8.49 6.99 -6.65
C ARG A 130 -7.49 8.13 -6.44
N ALA A 131 -7.48 8.75 -5.26
CA ALA A 131 -6.49 9.77 -4.92
C ALA A 131 -5.05 9.21 -4.90
N LEU A 132 -4.85 8.01 -4.34
CA LEU A 132 -3.56 7.32 -4.38
C LEU A 132 -3.12 6.93 -5.79
N GLU A 133 -4.03 6.45 -6.64
CA GLU A 133 -3.73 6.16 -8.05
C GLU A 133 -3.29 7.43 -8.79
N GLY A 134 -4.00 8.55 -8.59
CA GLY A 134 -3.61 9.85 -9.13
C GLY A 134 -2.24 10.31 -8.64
N PHE A 135 -1.95 10.14 -7.35
CA PHE A 135 -0.64 10.44 -6.78
C PHE A 135 0.48 9.60 -7.42
N VAL A 136 0.28 8.30 -7.60
CA VAL A 136 1.27 7.41 -8.23
C VAL A 136 1.58 7.85 -9.66
N VAL A 137 0.56 8.16 -10.46
CA VAL A 137 0.75 8.61 -11.84
C VAL A 137 1.48 9.95 -11.90
N GLY A 138 1.13 10.91 -11.05
CA GLY A 138 1.79 12.21 -11.00
C GLY A 138 3.23 12.13 -10.50
N ALA A 139 3.45 11.46 -9.36
CA ALA A 139 4.78 11.33 -8.76
C ALA A 139 5.77 10.60 -9.67
N ALA A 140 5.30 9.64 -10.47
CA ALA A 140 6.15 8.92 -11.43
C ALA A 140 6.82 9.83 -12.47
N LEU A 141 6.26 11.01 -12.76
CA LEU A 141 6.84 11.99 -13.68
C LEU A 141 7.96 12.83 -13.04
N GLU A 142 7.92 12.98 -11.72
CA GLU A 142 8.77 13.90 -10.97
C GLU A 142 9.86 13.21 -10.14
N LEU A 143 9.75 11.89 -9.93
CA LEU A 143 10.70 11.15 -9.13
C LEU A 143 12.12 11.20 -9.73
N PRO A 144 13.14 11.65 -8.96
CA PRO A 144 14.51 11.80 -9.46
C PRO A 144 15.25 10.45 -9.43
N ARG A 145 16.51 10.44 -9.88
CA ARG A 145 17.45 9.29 -9.72
C ARG A 145 16.92 7.97 -10.28
N ALA A 146 16.14 8.05 -11.37
CA ALA A 146 15.45 6.92 -11.99
C ALA A 146 14.60 6.10 -11.01
N LEU A 147 14.13 6.72 -9.92
CA LEU A 147 13.23 6.07 -8.97
C LEU A 147 11.88 5.82 -9.64
N ARG A 148 11.26 4.70 -9.27
CA ARG A 148 9.97 4.27 -9.81
C ARG A 148 8.93 4.22 -8.71
N ILE A 149 7.68 4.46 -9.07
CA ILE A 149 6.55 4.30 -8.16
C ILE A 149 5.37 3.66 -8.88
N ASN A 150 4.76 2.65 -8.26
CA ASN A 150 3.54 2.03 -8.77
C ASN A 150 2.56 1.74 -7.62
N ALA A 151 1.35 1.35 -7.97
CA ALA A 151 0.36 0.81 -7.05
C ALA A 151 -0.07 -0.60 -7.42
N VAL A 152 -0.46 -1.39 -6.42
CA VAL A 152 -1.19 -2.65 -6.58
C VAL A 152 -2.62 -2.45 -6.11
N SER A 153 -3.58 -2.79 -6.98
CA SER A 153 -5.02 -2.66 -6.74
C SER A 153 -5.65 -4.07 -6.66
N PRO A 154 -5.68 -4.68 -5.46
CA PRO A 154 -6.32 -5.98 -5.26
C PRO A 154 -7.85 -5.88 -5.26
N GLY A 155 -8.49 -6.94 -5.75
CA GLY A 155 -9.89 -7.29 -5.49
C GLY A 155 -10.14 -7.65 -4.03
N LEU A 156 -11.35 -8.16 -3.75
CA LEU A 156 -11.63 -8.75 -2.44
C LEU A 156 -10.72 -9.95 -2.24
N LEU A 157 -9.86 -9.91 -1.22
CA LEU A 157 -8.99 -11.04 -0.93
C LEU A 157 -9.81 -12.24 -0.41
N SER A 158 -9.54 -13.44 -0.91
CA SER A 158 -10.20 -14.69 -0.50
C SER A 158 -10.14 -14.89 1.02
N GLU A 159 -8.99 -14.59 1.60
CA GLU A 159 -8.69 -14.68 3.03
C GLU A 159 -9.41 -13.60 3.87
N SER A 160 -10.00 -12.60 3.20
CA SER A 160 -10.72 -11.49 3.81
C SER A 160 -12.25 -11.58 3.60
N VAL A 161 -12.74 -12.60 2.86
CA VAL A 161 -14.18 -12.76 2.56
C VAL A 161 -15.02 -12.82 3.84
N ALA A 162 -14.55 -13.50 4.88
CA ALA A 162 -15.29 -13.60 6.14
C ALA A 162 -15.54 -12.24 6.81
N SER A 163 -14.65 -11.26 6.60
CA SER A 163 -14.73 -9.94 7.23
C SER A 163 -15.41 -8.89 6.34
N PHE A 164 -15.30 -9.02 5.02
CA PHE A 164 -15.72 -7.96 4.08
C PHE A 164 -16.75 -8.44 3.04
N GLY A 165 -16.96 -9.75 2.89
CA GLY A 165 -17.72 -10.33 1.79
C GLY A 165 -19.15 -9.82 1.65
N GLU A 166 -19.79 -9.40 2.75
CA GLU A 166 -21.14 -8.84 2.71
C GLU A 166 -21.25 -7.55 1.88
N TRP A 167 -20.18 -6.75 1.83
CA TRP A 167 -20.14 -5.50 1.06
C TRP A 167 -19.82 -5.73 -0.43
N PHE A 168 -19.22 -6.88 -0.76
CA PHE A 168 -18.68 -7.21 -2.09
C PHE A 168 -19.48 -8.33 -2.76
N ARG A 169 -20.81 -8.32 -2.61
CA ARG A 169 -21.67 -9.32 -3.27
C ARG A 169 -21.53 -9.24 -4.79
N GLY A 170 -21.26 -10.37 -5.44
CA GLY A 170 -21.07 -10.46 -6.89
C GLY A 170 -19.62 -10.28 -7.35
N PHE A 171 -18.69 -9.96 -6.44
CA PHE A 171 -17.26 -9.93 -6.74
C PHE A 171 -16.66 -11.33 -6.58
N GLU A 172 -15.84 -11.74 -7.53
CA GLU A 172 -15.03 -12.95 -7.40
C GLU A 172 -13.84 -12.66 -6.46
N PRO A 173 -13.68 -13.42 -5.36
CA PRO A 173 -12.53 -13.21 -4.48
C PRO A 173 -11.23 -13.66 -5.13
N VAL A 174 -10.16 -12.89 -4.93
CA VAL A 174 -8.81 -13.21 -5.44
C VAL A 174 -7.89 -13.65 -4.29
N PRO A 175 -7.03 -14.66 -4.46
CA PRO A 175 -6.07 -15.02 -3.41
C PRO A 175 -5.07 -13.88 -3.14
N ALA A 176 -4.67 -13.66 -1.88
CA ALA A 176 -3.65 -12.66 -1.54
C ALA A 176 -2.32 -12.90 -2.27
N ALA A 177 -1.96 -14.17 -2.48
CA ALA A 177 -0.80 -14.57 -3.28
C ALA A 177 -0.88 -14.06 -4.73
N ARG A 178 -2.08 -14.02 -5.32
CA ARG A 178 -2.27 -13.49 -6.69
C ARG A 178 -2.00 -11.99 -6.74
N ALA A 179 -2.48 -11.24 -5.74
CA ALA A 179 -2.19 -9.81 -5.62
C ALA A 179 -0.72 -9.52 -5.30
N ALA A 180 -0.04 -10.39 -4.54
CA ALA A 180 1.38 -10.26 -4.21
C ALA A 180 2.30 -10.25 -5.45
N LEU A 181 1.90 -10.92 -6.54
CA LEU A 181 2.61 -10.84 -7.82
C LEU A 181 2.69 -9.40 -8.37
N GLY A 182 1.74 -8.53 -8.02
CA GLY A 182 1.81 -7.10 -8.33
C GLY A 182 2.99 -6.41 -7.65
N PHE A 183 3.34 -6.82 -6.43
CA PHE A 183 4.50 -6.29 -5.71
C PHE A 183 5.79 -6.77 -6.35
N SER A 184 5.91 -8.05 -6.73
CA SER A 184 7.06 -8.54 -7.51
C SER A 184 7.23 -7.73 -8.80
N ARG A 185 6.17 -7.60 -9.61
CA ARG A 185 6.23 -6.81 -10.87
C ARG A 185 6.63 -5.36 -10.64
N SER A 186 6.10 -4.73 -9.58
CA SER A 186 6.44 -3.34 -9.25
C SER A 186 7.89 -3.20 -8.81
N ILE A 187 8.35 -4.06 -7.90
CA ILE A 187 9.66 -3.93 -7.26
C ILE A 187 10.77 -4.33 -8.23
N GLU A 188 10.60 -5.44 -8.93
CA GLU A 188 11.64 -6.04 -9.78
C GLU A 188 11.55 -5.62 -11.25
N GLY A 189 10.39 -5.12 -11.67
CA GLY A 189 10.17 -4.66 -13.03
C GLY A 189 10.75 -3.28 -13.31
N ALA A 190 10.45 -2.76 -14.51
CA ALA A 190 10.92 -1.45 -14.98
C ALA A 190 9.81 -0.38 -15.01
N ASP A 191 8.56 -0.77 -14.77
CA ASP A 191 7.40 0.11 -14.84
C ASP A 191 7.46 1.21 -13.76
N THR A 192 6.91 2.38 -14.10
CA THR A 192 6.63 3.51 -13.21
C THR A 192 5.28 4.13 -13.59
N GLY A 193 4.54 4.66 -12.63
CA GLY A 193 3.21 5.24 -12.81
C GLY A 193 2.10 4.22 -13.10
N LYS A 194 2.35 2.92 -12.88
CA LYS A 194 1.35 1.86 -13.14
C LYS A 194 0.48 1.57 -11.92
N VAL A 195 -0.75 1.16 -12.20
CA VAL A 195 -1.64 0.51 -11.24
C VAL A 195 -1.86 -0.93 -11.70
N TYR A 196 -1.34 -1.89 -10.96
CA TYR A 196 -1.54 -3.32 -11.25
C TYR A 196 -2.86 -3.79 -10.65
N ALA A 197 -3.88 -3.97 -11.49
CA ALA A 197 -5.16 -4.52 -11.07
C ALA A 197 -5.10 -6.05 -10.99
N TYR A 198 -5.56 -6.60 -9.87
CA TYR A 198 -5.78 -8.03 -9.65
C TYR A 198 -7.19 -8.19 -9.10
N VAL A 199 -8.17 -8.16 -10.01
CA VAL A 199 -9.60 -8.21 -9.74
C VAL A 199 -10.18 -9.57 -10.02
#